data_AF-A0A1I8MGX5-F1
#
_entry.id   AF-A0A1I8MGX5-F1
#
_cell.length_a   1.000
_cell.length_b   1.000
_cell.length_c   1.000
_cell.angle_alpha   90.00
_cell.angle_beta   90.00
_cell.angle_gamma   90.00
#
_symmetry.space_group_name_H-M   'P 1'
#
loop_
_entity.id
_entity.type
_entity.pdbx_description
1 polymer ?
#
loop_
_entity_poly.entity_id
_entity_poly.type
_entity_poly.pdbx_seq_one_letter_code
_entity_poly.pdbx_strand_id
1 'polypeptide(L)'
;MHSQIAVALVLIAFAVLCQGQGNPLFTGQPGCLTQEELTVGVYRHFRNTRAYWRCQFLGVAATFELCPQTHKFLDTVKECVPWNQWVWTPTVAPPSSPVVVVPQLPVFNQQ
;
A
#
# COMPACT_ATOMS: atom_id res chain seq x y z
N MET A 1 11.92 30.18 -22.38
CA MET A 1 11.94 29.81 -20.94
C MET A 1 10.53 29.64 -20.37
N HIS A 2 9.58 30.55 -20.62
CA HIS A 2 8.17 30.42 -20.15
C HIS A 2 7.43 29.15 -20.64
N SER A 3 7.60 28.76 -21.91
CA SER A 3 6.94 27.57 -22.49
C SER A 3 7.42 26.25 -21.84
N GLN A 4 8.70 26.13 -21.51
CA GLN A 4 9.26 24.93 -20.88
C GLN A 4 8.74 24.73 -19.45
N ILE A 5 8.51 25.83 -18.70
CA ILE A 5 7.95 25.78 -17.34
C ILE A 5 6.49 25.32 -17.38
N ALA A 6 5.70 25.80 -18.34
CA ALA A 6 4.31 25.39 -18.49
C ALA A 6 4.17 23.88 -18.79
N VAL A 7 5.02 23.34 -19.68
CA VAL A 7 5.04 21.90 -19.99
C VAL A 7 5.42 21.08 -18.77
N ALA A 8 6.44 21.50 -18.01
CA ALA A 8 6.86 20.81 -16.79
C ALA A 8 5.74 20.79 -15.73
N LEU A 9 5.02 21.90 -15.53
CA LEU A 9 3.92 21.98 -14.57
C LEU A 9 2.74 21.08 -14.96
N VAL A 10 2.42 20.99 -16.26
CA VAL A 10 1.37 20.08 -16.76
C VAL A 10 1.75 18.62 -16.53
N LEU A 11 3.01 18.24 -16.77
CA LEU A 11 3.49 16.87 -16.54
C LEU A 11 3.48 16.49 -15.05
N ILE A 12 3.88 17.41 -14.17
CA ILE A 12 3.83 17.20 -12.71
C ILE A 12 2.38 17.06 -12.24
N ALA A 13 1.46 17.92 -12.71
CA ALA A 13 0.05 17.84 -12.37
C ALA A 13 -0.58 16.49 -12.80
N PHE A 14 -0.24 15.99 -13.98
CA PHE A 14 -0.69 14.67 -14.44
C PHE A 14 -0.15 13.52 -13.57
N ALA A 15 1.11 13.59 -13.13
CA ALA A 15 1.69 12.56 -12.26
C ALA A 15 1.02 12.48 -10.88
N VAL A 16 0.60 13.62 -10.32
CA VAL A 16 -0.09 13.68 -9.01
C VAL A 16 -1.48 13.03 -9.06
N LEU A 17 -2.19 13.13 -10.19
CA LEU A 17 -3.55 12.58 -10.34
C LEU A 17 -3.60 11.04 -10.42
N CYS A 18 -2.47 10.35 -10.67
CA CYS A 18 -2.44 8.89 -10.79
C CYS A 18 -2.29 8.16 -9.45
N GLN A 19 -2.26 8.84 -8.31
CA GLN A 19 -2.12 8.23 -6.99
C GLN A 19 -3.47 7.67 -6.49
N GLY A 20 -4.05 6.73 -7.23
CA GLY A 20 -5.25 6.01 -6.81
C GLY A 20 -4.87 4.85 -5.89
N GLN A 21 -4.78 5.08 -4.57
CA GLN A 21 -4.82 3.96 -3.63
C GLN A 21 -6.26 3.44 -3.57
N GLY A 22 -6.46 2.20 -4.05
CA GLY A 22 -7.76 1.55 -4.02
C GLY A 22 -8.25 1.33 -2.59
N ASN A 23 -9.55 1.08 -2.41
CA ASN A 23 -10.15 0.83 -1.10
C ASN A 23 -9.34 -0.27 -0.34
N PRO A 24 -8.88 0.01 0.89
CA PRO A 24 -7.95 -0.85 1.63
C PRO A 24 -8.47 -2.27 1.83
N LEU A 25 -9.80 -2.45 1.91
CA LEU A 25 -10.43 -3.77 2.01
C LEU A 25 -10.23 -4.63 0.75
N PHE A 26 -10.10 -4.00 -0.42
CA PHE A 26 -9.88 -4.70 -1.69
C PHE A 26 -8.41 -4.81 -2.09
N THR A 27 -7.53 -4.04 -1.44
CA THR A 27 -6.09 -4.04 -1.73
C THR A 27 -5.26 -4.74 -0.66
N GLY A 28 -5.82 -4.92 0.54
CA GLY A 28 -5.15 -5.52 1.69
C GLY A 28 -4.20 -4.58 2.40
N GLN A 29 -4.39 -3.26 2.28
CA GLN A 29 -3.55 -2.28 2.95
C GLN A 29 -3.74 -2.37 4.47
N PRO A 30 -2.68 -2.61 5.25
CA PRO A 30 -2.74 -2.55 6.71
C PRO A 30 -2.85 -1.11 7.22
N GLY A 31 -3.50 -0.95 8.37
CA GLY A 31 -3.47 0.29 9.14
C GLY A 31 -2.19 0.48 9.97
N CYS A 32 -1.41 -0.61 10.17
CA CYS A 32 -0.24 -0.64 11.05
C CYS A 32 -0.57 -0.15 12.47
N LEU A 33 -1.71 -0.60 13.01
CA LEU A 33 -2.24 -0.18 14.32
C LEU A 33 -1.80 -1.12 15.45
N THR A 34 -1.21 -2.26 15.11
CA THR A 34 -0.77 -3.28 16.08
C THR A 34 0.74 -3.47 16.03
N GLN A 35 1.32 -3.90 17.17
CA GLN A 35 2.74 -4.24 17.23
C GLN A 35 3.09 -5.47 16.38
N GLU A 36 2.14 -6.39 16.22
CA GLU A 36 2.25 -7.54 15.32
C GLU A 36 2.50 -7.08 13.88
N GLU A 37 1.78 -6.05 13.42
CA GLU A 37 1.95 -5.52 12.06
C GLU A 37 3.32 -4.91 11.79
N LEU A 38 3.91 -4.26 12.79
CA LEU A 38 5.29 -3.77 12.69
C LEU A 38 6.31 -4.90 12.72
N THR A 39 6.01 -5.97 13.45
CA THR A 39 6.88 -7.14 13.55
C THR A 39 6.90 -7.93 12.24
N VAL A 40 5.73 -8.10 11.60
CA VAL A 40 5.61 -8.69 10.26
C VAL A 40 6.20 -7.76 9.19
N GLY A 41 5.96 -6.46 9.31
CA GLY A 41 6.57 -5.40 8.52
C GLY A 41 6.04 -5.27 7.09
N VAL A 42 5.76 -6.36 6.39
CA VAL A 42 5.29 -6.35 4.99
C VAL A 42 4.12 -7.29 4.71
N TYR A 43 3.21 -6.86 3.85
CA TYR A 43 1.96 -7.55 3.54
C TYR A 43 1.72 -7.60 2.03
N ARG A 44 1.30 -8.75 1.50
CA ARG A 44 1.00 -8.90 0.07
C ARG A 44 -0.16 -8.00 -0.36
N HIS A 45 0.01 -7.29 -1.47
CA HIS A 45 -1.12 -6.63 -2.13
C HIS A 45 -2.05 -7.67 -2.76
N PHE A 46 -3.36 -7.55 -2.56
CA PHE A 46 -4.31 -8.60 -2.97
C PHE A 46 -4.33 -8.89 -4.47
N ARG A 47 -4.33 -7.82 -5.30
CA ARG A 47 -4.45 -7.90 -6.76
C ARG A 47 -3.12 -7.75 -7.52
N ASN A 48 -2.28 -6.79 -7.13
CA ASN A 48 -1.00 -6.56 -7.78
C ASN A 48 0.09 -7.49 -7.22
N THR A 49 0.38 -8.56 -7.95
CA THR A 49 1.42 -9.55 -7.58
C THR A 49 2.86 -9.02 -7.50
N ARG A 50 3.12 -7.81 -8.01
CA ARG A 50 4.43 -7.14 -7.91
C ARG A 50 4.47 -6.11 -6.79
N ALA A 51 3.38 -5.92 -6.06
CA ALA A 51 3.28 -4.94 -5.01
C ALA A 51 3.10 -5.59 -3.64
N TYR A 52 3.49 -4.83 -2.64
CA TYR A 52 3.26 -5.13 -1.24
C TYR A 52 3.07 -3.83 -0.47
N TRP A 53 2.57 -3.98 0.75
CA TRP A 53 2.40 -2.92 1.71
C TRP A 53 3.49 -3.02 2.76
N ARG A 54 4.08 -1.90 3.16
CA ARG A 54 5.07 -1.85 4.23
C ARG A 54 4.56 -1.05 5.41
N CYS A 55 4.57 -1.67 6.58
CA CYS A 55 4.39 -1.00 7.86
C CYS A 55 5.74 -0.58 8.42
N GLN A 56 5.92 0.71 8.66
CA GLN A 56 7.15 1.26 9.27
C GLN A 56 6.90 1.87 10.64
N PHE A 57 5.73 2.52 10.84
CA PHE A 57 5.41 3.26 12.05
C PHE A 57 4.03 2.89 12.58
N LEU A 58 3.90 2.82 13.91
CA LEU A 58 2.63 2.52 14.57
C LEU A 58 1.63 3.67 14.32
N GLY A 59 0.41 3.34 13.94
CA GLY A 59 -0.64 4.33 13.69
C GLY A 59 -0.56 5.01 12.32
N VAL A 60 0.41 4.66 11.48
CA VAL A 60 0.57 5.21 10.13
C VAL A 60 0.26 4.11 9.13
N ALA A 61 -0.72 4.36 8.25
CA ALA A 61 -1.12 3.42 7.21
C ALA A 61 0.08 2.95 6.36
N ALA A 62 0.06 1.68 5.97
CA ALA A 62 1.18 1.09 5.26
C ALA A 62 1.44 1.76 3.90
N THR A 63 2.72 1.87 3.53
CA THR A 63 3.15 2.43 2.26
C THR A 63 3.10 1.39 1.15
N PHE A 64 2.71 1.82 -0.06
CA PHE A 64 2.70 0.96 -1.24
C PHE A 64 4.11 0.86 -1.84
N GLU A 65 4.62 -0.36 -2.01
CA GLU A 65 5.93 -0.61 -2.61
C GLU A 65 5.85 -1.62 -3.75
N LEU A 66 6.75 -1.49 -4.72
CA LEU A 66 6.86 -2.36 -5.88
C LEU A 66 8.16 -3.16 -5.83
N CYS A 67 8.04 -4.45 -6.14
CA CYS A 67 9.16 -5.30 -6.44
C CYS A 67 9.85 -4.89 -7.77
N PRO A 68 11.14 -5.25 -7.94
CA PRO A 68 11.86 -5.11 -9.21
C PRO A 68 11.09 -5.71 -10.40
N GLN A 69 11.43 -5.28 -11.63
CA GLN A 69 10.65 -5.61 -12.84
C GLN A 69 10.42 -7.10 -13.07
N THR A 70 11.43 -7.93 -12.78
CA THR A 70 11.41 -9.39 -12.99
C THR A 70 10.98 -10.18 -11.75
N HIS A 71 10.57 -9.50 -10.69
CA HIS A 71 10.26 -10.08 -9.39
C HIS A 71 8.79 -9.89 -9.02
N LYS A 72 8.32 -10.76 -8.13
CA LYS A 72 6.98 -10.75 -7.56
C LYS A 72 7.06 -10.90 -6.06
N PHE A 73 6.10 -10.32 -5.35
CA PHE A 73 6.05 -10.46 -3.91
C PHE A 73 5.45 -11.83 -3.54
N LEU A 74 6.17 -12.58 -2.71
CA LEU A 74 5.75 -13.88 -2.21
C LEU A 74 5.52 -13.78 -0.69
N ASP A 75 4.27 -13.93 -0.28
CA ASP A 75 3.87 -13.65 1.11
C ASP A 75 4.47 -14.64 2.13
N THR A 76 4.71 -15.89 1.74
CA THR A 76 5.23 -16.94 2.63
C THR A 76 6.65 -16.66 3.12
N VAL A 77 7.45 -15.96 2.31
CA VAL A 77 8.83 -15.56 2.63
C VAL A 77 8.97 -14.05 2.85
N LYS A 78 7.86 -13.31 2.68
CA LYS A 78 7.79 -11.86 2.89
C LYS A 78 8.81 -11.07 2.07
N GLU A 79 9.08 -11.51 0.84
CA GLU A 79 10.10 -10.90 -0.01
C GLU A 79 9.70 -10.87 -1.49
N CYS A 80 10.47 -10.10 -2.27
CA CYS A 80 10.40 -10.10 -3.73
C CYS A 80 11.25 -11.24 -4.27
N VAL A 81 10.62 -12.23 -4.89
CA VAL A 81 11.29 -13.38 -5.52
C VAL A 81 11.25 -13.27 -7.05
N PRO A 82 12.23 -13.83 -7.77
CA PRO A 82 12.16 -13.96 -9.23
C PRO A 82 10.85 -14.59 -9.70
N TRP A 83 10.33 -14.14 -10.85
CA TRP A 83 9.06 -14.63 -11.38
C TRP A 83 8.97 -16.16 -11.46
N ASN A 84 10.05 -16.83 -11.86
CA ASN A 84 10.10 -18.29 -12.01
C ASN A 84 10.06 -19.06 -10.67
N GLN A 85 10.29 -18.38 -9.55
CA GLN A 85 10.20 -18.94 -8.19
C GLN A 85 8.90 -18.54 -7.48
N TRP A 86 8.12 -17.64 -8.08
CA TRP A 86 6.88 -17.16 -7.50
C TRP A 86 5.76 -18.19 -7.63
N VAL A 87 5.06 -18.43 -6.52
CA VAL A 87 3.87 -19.27 -6.47
C VAL A 87 2.66 -18.48 -5.99
N TRP A 88 1.48 -18.82 -6.52
CA TRP A 88 0.25 -18.22 -6.02
C TRP A 88 -0.02 -18.70 -4.60
N THR A 89 -0.38 -17.75 -3.73
CA THR A 89 -0.76 -18.00 -2.33
C THR A 89 -2.08 -17.28 -2.05
N PRO A 90 -2.94 -17.85 -1.20
CA PRO A 90 -4.18 -17.19 -0.80
C PRO A 90 -3.87 -15.87 -0.06
N THR A 91 -4.69 -14.86 -0.29
CA THR A 91 -4.59 -13.58 0.43
C THR A 91 -5.16 -13.71 1.84
N VAL A 92 -4.45 -13.17 2.81
CA VAL A 92 -4.90 -13.06 4.20
C VAL A 92 -5.09 -11.60 4.55
N ALA A 93 -6.20 -11.26 5.21
CA ALA A 93 -6.45 -9.91 5.67
C ALA A 93 -5.44 -9.52 6.77
N PRO A 94 -4.86 -8.31 6.73
CA PRO A 94 -4.04 -7.83 7.84
C PRO A 94 -4.89 -7.63 9.11
N PRO A 95 -4.25 -7.59 10.30
CA PRO A 95 -4.95 -7.37 11.57
C PRO A 95 -5.78 -6.09 11.63
N SER A 96 -5.35 -5.03 10.94
CA SER A 96 -6.07 -3.75 10.89
C SER A 96 -6.15 -3.17 9.48
N SER A 97 -7.15 -2.32 9.25
CA SER A 97 -7.29 -1.47 8.06
C SER A 97 -6.96 -0.02 8.43
N PRO A 98 -6.49 0.83 7.49
CA PRO A 98 -6.29 2.25 7.71
C PRO A 98 -7.54 2.93 8.26
N VAL A 99 -7.35 3.78 9.26
CA VAL A 99 -8.41 4.66 9.77
C VAL A 99 -8.63 5.75 8.72
N VAL A 100 -9.81 5.77 8.11
CA VAL A 100 -10.20 6.91 7.28
C VAL A 100 -10.46 8.07 8.25
N VAL A 101 -9.51 8.99 8.37
CA VAL A 101 -9.73 10.26 9.08
C VAL A 101 -10.67 11.09 8.21
N VAL A 102 -11.96 10.85 8.34
CA VAL A 102 -12.99 11.73 7.76
C VAL A 102 -12.89 13.05 8.55
N PRO A 103 -12.56 14.19 7.92
CA PRO A 103 -12.67 15.46 8.61
C PRO A 103 -14.15 15.66 8.95
N GLN A 104 -14.46 15.54 10.25
CA GLN A 104 -15.74 15.89 10.87
C GLN A 104 -16.92 14.95 10.61
N LEU A 105 -16.89 13.76 11.22
CA LEU A 105 -18.11 13.21 11.82
C LEU A 105 -17.87 13.04 13.32
N PRO A 106 -18.79 13.50 14.20
CA PRO A 106 -18.64 13.29 15.63
C PRO A 106 -18.55 11.79 15.90
N VAL A 107 -17.56 11.39 16.71
CA VAL A 107 -17.46 10.05 17.30
C VAL A 107 -18.72 9.87 18.15
N PHE A 108 -19.79 9.34 17.55
CA PHE A 108 -20.98 8.98 18.30
C PHE A 108 -20.65 7.68 19.04
N ASN A 109 -20.33 7.85 20.33
CA ASN A 109 -20.22 6.84 21.39
C ASN A 109 -20.22 5.37 20.96
N GLN A 110 -19.06 4.72 21.07
CA GLN A 110 -19.03 3.31 21.43
C GLN A 110 -19.12 3.23 22.97
N GLN A 111 -20.36 3.12 23.45
CA GLN A 111 -20.66 2.52 24.75
C GLN A 111 -20.49 1.01 24.69
#